data_AF-A0AAF0IVV5-F1
#
_entry.id   AF-A0AAF0IVV5-F1
#
_cell.length_a   1.000
_cell.length_b   1.000
_cell.length_c   1.000
_cell.angle_alpha   90.00
_cell.angle_beta   90.00
_cell.angle_gamma   90.00
#
_symmetry.space_group_name_H-M   'P 1'
#
loop_
_entity.id
_entity.type
_entity.pdbx_description
1 polymer ?
#
loop_
_entity_poly.entity_id
_entity_poly.type
_entity_poly.pdbx_seq_one_letter_code
_entity_poly.pdbx_strand_id
1 'polypeptide(L)'
;MLAIAQRSLMAARVAGVRALSTTTVARKDLVQDLYLKTLKSFEAPKQSPDAHKGVVREFSQPQAPKEPPSVVGAEIDKALDDFKAYDPDEVPVAARGEESVAETQDVNRYLEELQKDVHVQKEHH
;
A
#
# COMPACT_ATOMS: atom_id res chain seq x y z
N MET A 1 92.80 -16.08 51.33
CA MET A 1 92.17 -15.14 50.38
C MET A 1 91.39 -15.91 49.30
N LEU A 2 90.32 -16.64 49.66
CA LEU A 2 89.58 -17.48 48.69
C LEU A 2 88.04 -17.36 48.78
N ALA A 3 87.52 -16.35 49.49
CA ALA A 3 86.08 -16.21 49.77
C ALA A 3 85.43 -14.95 49.15
N ILE A 4 86.15 -14.22 48.29
CA ILE A 4 85.63 -13.01 47.62
C ILE A 4 85.12 -13.33 46.20
N ALA A 5 85.56 -14.43 45.59
CA ALA A 5 85.26 -14.74 44.20
C ALA A 5 83.86 -15.35 43.96
N GLN A 6 83.22 -15.94 44.97
CA GLN A 6 81.91 -16.60 44.76
C GLN A 6 80.70 -15.65 44.83
N ARG A 7 80.87 -14.46 45.42
CA ARG A 7 79.77 -13.48 45.57
C ARG A 7 79.57 -12.59 44.35
N SER A 8 80.56 -12.44 43.48
CA SER A 8 80.46 -11.62 42.26
C SER A 8 79.70 -12.30 41.11
N LEU A 9 79.67 -13.64 41.09
CA LEU A 9 79.00 -14.41 40.03
C LEU A 9 77.46 -14.41 40.13
N MET A 10 76.88 -14.09 41.29
CA MET A 10 75.42 -14.02 41.45
C MET A 10 74.85 -12.62 41.15
N ALA A 11 75.62 -11.55 41.37
CA ALA A 11 75.22 -10.19 41.01
C ALA A 11 75.19 -9.98 39.48
N ALA A 12 76.09 -10.66 38.76
CA ALA A 12 76.13 -10.60 37.29
C ALA A 12 74.94 -11.30 36.61
N ARG A 13 74.28 -12.26 37.28
CA ARG A 13 73.09 -12.94 36.72
C ARG A 13 71.82 -12.09 36.80
N VAL A 14 71.74 -11.15 37.74
CA VAL A 14 70.56 -10.27 37.90
C VAL A 14 70.67 -8.99 37.08
N ALA A 15 71.89 -8.52 36.78
CA ALA A 15 72.14 -7.35 35.93
C ALA A 15 71.91 -7.59 34.41
N GLY A 16 71.52 -8.83 34.03
CA GLY A 16 71.25 -9.23 32.65
C GLY A 16 69.78 -9.23 32.25
N VAL A 17 68.84 -8.91 33.14
CA VAL A 17 67.44 -8.74 32.76
C VAL A 17 67.25 -7.32 32.22
N ARG A 18 67.79 -7.07 31.02
CA ARG A 18 67.22 -6.02 30.17
C ARG A 18 65.84 -6.51 29.81
N ALA A 19 64.83 -6.06 30.54
CA ALA A 19 63.44 -6.21 30.13
C ALA A 19 63.29 -5.46 28.81
N LEU A 20 63.52 -6.17 27.69
CA LEU A 20 63.09 -5.70 26.39
C LEU A 20 61.58 -5.57 26.52
N SER A 21 61.13 -4.33 26.65
CA SER A 21 59.72 -3.98 26.49
C SER A 21 59.36 -4.41 25.08
N THR A 22 58.89 -5.66 24.97
CA THR A 22 58.33 -6.21 23.75
C THR A 22 56.96 -5.56 23.60
N THR A 23 57.05 -4.31 23.14
CA THR A 23 56.10 -3.60 22.31
C THR A 23 54.75 -4.30 22.25
N THR A 24 53.73 -3.68 22.84
CA THR A 24 52.31 -4.03 22.69
C THR A 24 51.86 -4.16 21.21
N VAL A 25 52.72 -3.73 20.28
CA VAL A 25 52.62 -3.91 18.83
C VAL A 25 52.80 -5.38 18.38
N ALA A 26 53.59 -6.20 19.07
CA ALA A 26 53.86 -7.59 18.65
C ALA A 26 52.70 -8.57 18.88
N ARG A 27 51.65 -8.16 19.62
CA ARG A 27 50.46 -8.99 19.90
C ARG A 27 49.22 -8.56 19.14
N LYS A 28 49.36 -7.65 18.17
CA LYS A 28 48.23 -7.28 17.31
C LYS A 28 48.10 -8.28 16.19
N ASP A 29 46.92 -8.86 16.05
CA ASP A 29 46.60 -9.72 14.92
C ASP A 29 46.47 -8.83 13.66
N LEU A 30 47.48 -8.90 12.80
CA LEU A 30 47.55 -8.13 11.57
C LEU A 30 46.37 -8.43 10.63
N VAL A 31 45.87 -9.68 10.64
CA VAL A 31 44.74 -10.08 9.80
C VAL A 31 43.46 -9.42 10.29
N GLN A 32 43.25 -9.40 11.60
CA GLN A 32 42.12 -8.73 12.22
C GLN A 32 42.14 -7.21 11.96
N ASP A 33 43.30 -6.57 12.10
CA ASP A 33 43.45 -5.13 11.88
C ASP A 33 43.22 -4.77 10.39
N LEU A 34 43.72 -5.57 9.45
CA LEU A 34 43.45 -5.40 8.03
C LEU A 34 41.98 -5.58 7.70
N TYR A 35 41.34 -6.63 8.24
CA TYR A 35 39.92 -6.89 8.05
C TYR A 35 39.05 -5.72 8.53
N LEU A 36 39.27 -5.26 9.77
CA LEU A 36 38.54 -4.13 10.33
C LEU A 36 38.79 -2.83 9.55
N LYS A 37 40.00 -2.62 9.03
CA LYS A 37 40.32 -1.49 8.17
C LYS A 37 39.55 -1.55 6.86
N THR A 38 39.51 -2.73 6.20
CA THR A 38 38.77 -2.90 4.94
C THR A 38 37.26 -2.74 5.12
N LEU A 39 36.70 -3.23 6.24
CA LEU A 39 35.29 -3.04 6.56
C LEU A 39 34.95 -1.57 6.80
N LYS A 40 35.78 -0.87 7.57
CA LYS A 40 35.56 0.56 7.88
C LYS A 40 35.77 1.46 6.67
N SER A 41 36.68 1.09 5.76
CA SER A 41 36.89 1.81 4.51
C SER A 41 35.94 1.38 3.39
N PHE A 42 35.08 0.39 3.64
CA PHE A 42 34.15 -0.08 2.63
C PHE A 42 33.03 0.95 2.46
N GLU A 43 33.10 1.72 1.38
CA GLU A 43 31.98 2.52 0.91
C GLU A 43 31.17 1.68 -0.09
N ALA A 44 29.86 1.59 0.14
CA ALA A 44 28.96 1.00 -0.85
C ALA A 44 29.13 1.75 -2.18
N PRO A 45 29.12 1.05 -3.33
CA PRO A 45 29.20 1.71 -4.62
C PRO A 45 28.09 2.75 -4.72
N LYS A 46 28.48 4.01 -4.95
CA LYS A 46 27.54 5.13 -5.08
C LYS A 46 26.58 4.79 -6.21
N GLN A 47 25.32 4.55 -5.87
CA GLN A 47 24.29 4.35 -6.88
C GLN A 47 24.23 5.61 -7.73
N SER A 48 24.39 5.44 -9.05
CA SER A 48 24.22 6.54 -9.99
C SER A 48 22.86 7.18 -9.75
N PRO A 49 22.73 8.52 -9.83
CA PRO A 49 21.43 9.17 -9.74
C PRO A 49 20.44 8.59 -10.73
N ASP A 50 20.91 8.03 -11.86
CA ASP A 50 20.10 7.38 -12.89
C ASP A 50 19.85 5.88 -12.69
N ALA A 51 20.13 5.32 -11.51
CA ALA A 51 19.95 3.87 -11.25
C ALA A 51 18.48 3.39 -11.43
N HIS A 52 17.52 4.31 -11.51
CA HIS A 52 16.11 4.05 -11.80
C HIS A 52 15.78 4.02 -13.29
N LYS A 53 16.63 4.60 -14.16
CA LYS A 53 16.41 4.61 -15.62
C LYS A 53 16.65 3.21 -16.19
N GLY A 54 15.60 2.60 -16.73
CA GLY A 54 15.65 1.28 -17.37
C GLY A 54 15.21 0.10 -16.48
N VAL A 55 15.11 0.29 -15.17
CA VAL A 55 14.51 -0.70 -14.25
C VAL A 55 13.04 -0.38 -13.97
N VAL A 56 12.68 0.90 -13.91
CA VAL A 56 11.31 1.36 -13.64
C VAL A 56 10.84 2.24 -14.79
N ARG A 57 9.59 2.03 -15.24
CA ARG A 57 8.96 2.91 -16.24
C ARG A 57 8.71 4.28 -15.64
N GLU A 58 9.03 5.33 -16.39
CA GLU A 58 8.76 6.71 -15.98
C GLU A 58 7.25 6.93 -15.80
N PHE A 59 6.86 7.42 -14.63
CA PHE A 59 5.47 7.71 -14.33
C PHE A 59 5.09 9.07 -14.94
N SER A 60 4.21 9.05 -15.93
CA SER A 60 3.57 10.25 -16.47
C SER A 60 2.15 10.32 -15.94
N GLN A 61 1.80 11.43 -15.29
CA GLN A 61 0.44 11.67 -14.86
C GLN A 61 -0.44 11.90 -16.10
N PRO A 62 -1.52 11.12 -16.29
CA PRO A 62 -2.42 11.33 -17.40
C PRO A 62 -3.03 12.73 -17.32
N GLN A 63 -3.27 13.33 -18.49
CA GLN A 63 -3.92 14.65 -18.55
C GLN A 63 -5.27 14.59 -17.85
N ALA A 64 -5.59 15.66 -17.11
CA ALA A 64 -6.89 15.78 -16.47
C ALA A 64 -8.00 15.59 -17.52
N PRO A 65 -9.07 14.85 -17.18
CA PRO A 65 -10.16 14.62 -18.12
C PRO A 65 -10.72 15.96 -18.59
N LYS A 66 -10.78 16.13 -19.91
CA LYS A 66 -11.42 17.30 -20.51
C LYS A 66 -12.90 17.23 -20.16
N GLU A 67 -13.42 18.32 -19.61
CA GLU A 67 -14.86 18.45 -19.34
C GLU A 67 -15.65 18.10 -20.61
N PRO A 68 -16.77 17.37 -20.47
CA PRO A 68 -17.56 17.00 -21.62
C PRO A 68 -18.02 18.26 -22.36
N PRO A 69 -18.06 18.26 -23.70
CA PRO A 69 -18.54 19.39 -24.50
C PRO A 69 -20.07 19.63 -24.38
N SER A 70 -20.71 19.11 -23.34
CA SER A 70 -22.12 19.26 -23.00
C SER A 70 -22.15 20.00 -21.66
N VAL A 71 -22.62 21.24 -21.51
CA VAL A 71 -23.70 21.92 -22.21
C VAL A 71 -23.50 23.41 -21.89
N VAL A 72 -23.58 24.30 -22.88
CA VAL A 72 -23.53 25.76 -22.63
C VAL A 72 -24.70 26.09 -21.69
N GLY A 73 -24.46 26.84 -20.61
CA GLY A 73 -25.40 27.01 -19.47
C GLY A 73 -26.88 27.24 -19.85
N ALA A 74 -27.15 27.88 -20.99
CA ALA A 74 -28.49 28.10 -21.52
C ALA A 74 -29.32 26.82 -21.77
N GLU A 75 -28.70 25.73 -22.24
CA GLU A 75 -29.40 24.46 -22.47
C GLU A 75 -29.64 23.70 -21.14
N ILE A 76 -28.78 23.90 -20.13
CA ILE A 76 -28.98 23.37 -18.77
C ILE A 76 -30.15 24.09 -18.10
N ASP A 77 -30.21 25.41 -18.22
CA ASP A 77 -31.29 26.23 -17.66
C ASP A 77 -32.63 25.81 -18.27
N LYS A 78 -32.68 25.62 -19.58
CA LYS A 78 -33.87 25.12 -20.27
C LYS A 78 -34.29 23.73 -19.79
N ALA A 79 -33.36 22.78 -19.70
CA ALA A 79 -33.66 21.43 -19.22
C ALA A 79 -34.13 21.42 -17.76
N LEU A 80 -33.62 22.33 -16.94
CA LEU A 80 -34.05 22.50 -15.56
C LEU A 80 -35.48 23.05 -15.47
N ASP A 81 -35.84 24.00 -16.33
CA ASP A 81 -37.20 24.54 -16.41
C ASP A 81 -38.19 23.50 -16.93
N ASP A 82 -37.81 22.72 -17.94
CA ASP A 82 -38.61 21.60 -18.45
C ASP A 82 -38.84 20.53 -17.37
N PHE A 83 -37.82 20.21 -16.56
CA PHE A 83 -37.95 19.27 -15.44
C PHE A 83 -38.84 19.79 -14.32
N LYS A 84 -38.76 21.09 -13.99
CA LYS A 84 -39.63 21.71 -12.98
C LYS A 84 -41.09 21.77 -13.41
N ALA A 85 -41.35 21.89 -14.71
CA ALA A 85 -42.69 21.90 -15.28
C ALA A 85 -43.31 20.49 -15.41
N TYR A 86 -42.50 19.44 -15.30
CA TYR A 86 -42.96 18.06 -15.34
C TYR A 86 -43.49 17.63 -13.97
N ASP A 87 -44.81 17.56 -13.83
CA ASP A 87 -45.47 16.94 -12.67
C ASP A 87 -45.75 15.45 -12.97
N PRO A 88 -45.08 14.50 -12.30
CA PRO A 88 -45.23 13.08 -12.56
C PRO A 88 -46.61 12.52 -12.19
N ASP A 89 -47.44 13.27 -11.46
CA ASP A 89 -48.77 12.85 -11.03
C ASP A 89 -49.91 13.39 -11.92
N GLU A 90 -49.61 14.24 -12.92
CA GLU A 90 -50.58 14.70 -13.91
C GLU A 90 -50.89 13.61 -14.95
N VAL A 91 -51.86 12.73 -14.65
CA VAL A 91 -52.47 11.87 -15.66
C VAL A 91 -53.49 12.69 -16.46
N PRO A 92 -53.29 12.95 -17.77
CA PRO A 92 -54.32 13.60 -18.57
C PRO A 92 -55.54 12.67 -18.65
N VAL A 93 -56.69 13.15 -18.21
CA VAL A 93 -57.98 12.40 -18.17
C VAL A 93 -58.35 11.81 -19.54
N ALA A 94 -57.81 12.37 -20.64
CA ALA A 94 -58.00 11.89 -22.01
C ALA A 94 -57.20 10.62 -22.38
N ALA A 95 -56.26 10.16 -21.56
CA ALA A 95 -55.51 8.91 -21.76
C ALA A 95 -56.12 7.72 -21.00
N ARG A 96 -57.29 7.90 -20.35
CA ARG A 96 -58.10 6.78 -19.85
C ARG A 96 -58.89 6.17 -21.01
N GLY A 97 -58.19 5.73 -22.05
CA GLY A 97 -58.75 4.82 -23.03
C GLY A 97 -58.91 3.45 -22.38
N GLU A 98 -60.10 2.86 -22.46
CA GLU A 98 -60.30 1.43 -22.23
C GLU A 98 -59.60 0.66 -23.35
N GLU A 99 -58.28 0.56 -23.27
CA GLU A 99 -57.51 -0.35 -24.12
C GLU A 99 -57.47 -1.68 -23.40
N SER A 100 -58.27 -2.64 -23.88
CA SER A 100 -58.22 -4.03 -23.43
C SER A 100 -56.88 -4.62 -23.86
N VAL A 101 -55.85 -4.44 -23.04
CA VAL A 101 -54.57 -5.12 -23.18
C VAL A 101 -54.85 -6.60 -22.97
N ALA A 102 -54.84 -7.37 -24.06
CA ALA A 102 -54.82 -8.83 -24.01
C ALA A 102 -53.43 -9.30 -23.55
N GLU A 103 -53.06 -8.91 -22.33
CA GLU A 103 -52.00 -9.58 -21.59
C GLU A 103 -52.57 -10.90 -21.10
N THR A 104 -51.77 -11.95 -21.20
CA THR A 104 -52.11 -13.37 -21.00
C THR A 104 -52.73 -13.72 -19.63
N GLN A 105 -52.94 -12.74 -18.76
CA GLN A 105 -53.64 -12.83 -17.48
C GLN A 105 -54.54 -11.60 -17.31
N ASP A 106 -55.86 -11.81 -17.29
CA ASP A 106 -56.84 -10.75 -17.07
C ASP A 106 -56.66 -10.19 -15.64
N VAL A 107 -56.23 -8.94 -15.55
CA VAL A 107 -55.98 -8.25 -14.27
C VAL A 107 -57.23 -8.23 -13.40
N ASN A 108 -58.42 -8.11 -14.00
CA ASN A 108 -59.68 -8.11 -13.24
C ASN A 108 -59.92 -9.46 -12.57
N ARG A 109 -59.60 -10.55 -13.27
CA ARG A 109 -59.68 -11.91 -12.72
C ARG A 109 -58.73 -12.12 -11.54
N TYR A 110 -57.51 -11.58 -11.63
CA TYR A 110 -56.53 -11.67 -10.54
C TYR A 110 -56.99 -10.90 -9.29
N LEU A 111 -57.59 -9.72 -9.46
CA LEU A 111 -58.14 -8.94 -8.34
C LEU A 111 -59.34 -9.63 -7.68
N GLU A 112 -60.21 -10.27 -8.48
CA GLU A 112 -61.32 -11.07 -7.95
C GLU A 112 -60.85 -12.28 -7.13
N GLU A 113 -59.75 -12.93 -7.53
CA GLU A 113 -59.17 -14.04 -6.79
C GLU A 113 -58.58 -13.60 -5.44
N LEU A 114 -57.92 -12.44 -5.38
CA LEU A 114 -57.42 -11.86 -4.13
C LEU A 114 -58.53 -11.38 -3.19
N GLN A 115 -59.65 -10.92 -3.74
CA GLN A 115 -60.80 -10.48 -2.96
C GLN A 115 -61.63 -11.65 -2.39
N LYS A 116 -61.52 -12.85 -2.97
CA LYS A 116 -62.18 -14.03 -2.43
C LYS A 116 -61.51 -14.44 -1.12
N ASP A 117 -62.31 -14.53 -0.08
CA ASP A 117 -61.85 -14.90 1.25
C ASP A 117 -61.26 -16.33 1.25
N VAL A 118 -60.10 -16.52 1.88
CA VAL A 118 -59.44 -17.83 1.94
C VAL A 118 -60.21 -18.70 2.92
N HIS A 119 -60.99 -19.64 2.39
CA HIS A 119 -61.67 -20.62 3.22
C HIS A 119 -60.66 -21.64 3.72
N VAL A 120 -60.09 -21.41 4.90
CA VAL A 120 -59.34 -22.44 5.62
C VAL A 120 -60.34 -23.51 6.02
N GLN A 121 -60.40 -24.62 5.30
CA GLN A 121 -61.16 -25.78 5.76
C GLN A 121 -60.53 -26.24 7.07
N LYS A 122 -61.21 -25.93 8.18
CA LYS A 122 -60.87 -26.50 9.48
C LYS A 122 -61.35 -27.94 9.48
N GLU A 123 -60.51 -28.85 9.00
CA GLU A 123 -60.65 -30.26 9.38
C GLU A 123 -60.30 -30.37 10.86
N HIS A 124 -61.33 -30.21 11.71
CA HIS A 124 -61.28 -30.69 13.08
C HIS A 124 -61.65 -32.17 13.05
N HIS A 125 -60.81 -32.99 13.68
CA HIS A 125 -61.09 -34.38 14.02
C HIS A 125 -62.45 -34.56 14.72
#